data_AF-A0AAW6DDJ2-F1
#
_entry.id   AF-A0AAW6DDJ2-F1
#
_cell.length_a   1.000
_cell.length_b   1.000
_cell.length_c   1.000
_cell.angle_alpha   90.00
_cell.angle_beta   90.00
_cell.angle_gamma   90.00
#
_symmetry.space_group_name_H-M   'P 1'
#
loop_
_entity.id
_entity.type
_entity.pdbx_description
1 polymer ?
#
loop_
_entity_poly.entity_id
_entity_poly.type
_entity_poly.pdbx_seq_one_letter_code
_entity_poly.pdbx_strand_id
1 'polypeptide(L)'
;MKINTTRVEMVLNNRAIPAYYLEKELGISRSRITRIRNGERKFENLTIETAMKVQKWIDDGNYTFSYDYSELIQDLEADIAEGLTDDYLFIVRGDYNEALEKCPIIDYYYSKEEIEDGDLAEKVLTEAVLNEMKQDNSIL
;
A
#
# COMPACT_ATOMS: atom_id res chain seq x y z
N MET A 1 19.00 -1.94 8.16
CA MET A 1 17.60 -2.41 8.18
C MET A 1 16.72 -1.27 8.66
N LYS A 2 15.70 -0.90 7.89
CA LYS A 2 14.69 0.10 8.24
C LYS A 2 13.47 -0.65 8.77
N ILE A 3 12.92 -0.26 9.92
CA ILE A 3 11.66 -0.82 10.43
C ILE A 3 10.55 0.17 10.12
N ASN A 4 9.62 -0.23 9.26
CA ASN A 4 8.40 0.53 9.00
C ASN A 4 7.34 0.08 10.01
N THR A 5 7.11 0.91 11.03
CA THR A 5 6.22 0.56 12.14
C THR A 5 4.77 0.36 11.68
N THR A 6 4.32 1.11 10.69
CA THR A 6 2.97 1.00 10.10
C THR A 6 2.78 -0.35 9.42
N ARG A 7 3.74 -0.79 8.60
CA ARG A 7 3.73 -2.14 8.00
C ARG A 7 3.72 -3.25 9.05
N VAL A 8 4.58 -3.14 10.08
CA VAL A 8 4.64 -4.13 11.17
C VAL A 8 3.32 -4.18 11.94
N GLU A 9 2.73 -3.02 12.25
CA GLU A 9 1.45 -2.93 12.95
C GLU A 9 0.31 -3.55 12.13
N MET A 10 0.24 -3.25 10.83
CA MET A 10 -0.74 -3.83 9.91
C MET A 10 -0.64 -5.36 9.89
N VAL A 11 0.56 -5.94 9.76
CA VAL A 11 0.74 -7.41 9.77
C VAL A 11 0.28 -8.02 11.10
N LEU A 12 0.67 -7.42 12.23
CA LEU A 12 0.30 -7.95 13.54
C LEU A 12 -1.20 -7.86 13.80
N ASN A 13 -1.86 -6.80 13.32
CA ASN A 13 -3.30 -6.60 13.47
C ASN A 13 -4.15 -7.31 12.42
N ASN A 14 -3.57 -7.73 11.29
CA ASN A 14 -4.30 -8.41 10.23
C ASN A 14 -4.85 -9.76 10.71
N ARG A 15 -6.18 -9.83 10.88
CA ARG A 15 -6.88 -11.04 11.35
C ARG A 15 -6.99 -12.14 10.29
N ALA A 16 -6.78 -11.82 9.01
CA ALA A 16 -6.67 -12.82 7.95
C ALA A 16 -5.39 -13.65 8.11
N ILE A 17 -4.34 -13.11 8.74
CA ILE A 17 -3.15 -13.86 9.13
C ILE A 17 -3.39 -14.49 10.50
N PRO A 18 -3.45 -15.83 10.63
CA PRO A 18 -3.67 -16.46 11.93
C PRO A 18 -2.52 -16.19 12.90
N ALA A 19 -2.82 -15.85 14.15
CA ALA A 19 -1.78 -15.59 15.16
C ALA A 19 -0.88 -16.82 15.42
N TYR A 20 -1.41 -18.03 15.25
CA TYR A 20 -0.63 -19.28 15.32
C TYR A 20 0.40 -19.39 14.18
N TYR A 21 0.05 -18.91 12.97
CA TYR A 21 0.98 -18.91 11.83
C TYR A 21 2.17 -17.98 12.13
N LEU A 22 1.90 -16.75 12.58
CA LEU A 22 2.97 -15.81 12.97
C LEU A 22 3.82 -16.32 14.14
N GLU A 23 3.24 -17.06 15.08
CA GLU A 23 4.02 -17.71 16.15
C GLU A 23 4.99 -18.75 15.60
N LYS A 24 4.55 -19.59 14.68
CA LYS A 24 5.39 -20.62 14.06
C LYS A 24 6.49 -20.00 13.20
N GLU A 25 6.15 -19.01 12.37
CA GLU A 25 7.10 -18.42 11.43
C GLU A 25 8.06 -17.43 12.10
N LEU A 26 7.60 -16.65 13.07
CA LEU A 26 8.36 -15.53 13.65
C LEU A 26 8.80 -15.76 15.09
N GLY A 27 8.32 -16.83 15.74
CA GLY A 27 8.58 -17.11 17.15
C GLY A 27 7.92 -16.10 18.10
N ILE A 28 6.90 -15.38 17.65
CA ILE A 28 6.17 -14.38 18.44
C ILE A 28 4.99 -15.06 19.11
N SER A 29 4.93 -15.07 20.44
CA SER A 29 3.85 -15.74 21.18
C SER A 29 2.46 -15.35 20.66
N ARG A 30 1.63 -16.36 20.37
CA ARG A 30 0.23 -16.19 19.93
C ARG A 30 -0.57 -15.35 20.93
N SER A 31 -0.34 -15.54 22.22
CA SER A 31 -0.97 -14.73 23.27
C SER A 31 -0.60 -13.25 23.12
N ARG A 32 0.68 -12.95 22.86
CA ARG A 32 1.14 -11.56 22.63
C ARG A 32 0.45 -10.93 21.43
N ILE A 33 0.36 -11.63 20.31
CA ILE A 33 -0.33 -11.15 19.09
C ILE A 33 -1.81 -10.91 19.38
N THR A 34 -2.49 -11.85 20.05
CA THR A 34 -3.91 -11.75 20.39
C THR A 34 -4.20 -10.55 21.27
N ARG A 35 -3.35 -10.29 22.28
CA ARG A 35 -3.47 -9.13 23.16
C ARG A 35 -3.27 -7.80 22.43
N ILE A 36 -2.39 -7.75 21.44
CA ILE A 36 -2.24 -6.58 20.57
C ILE A 36 -3.53 -6.36 19.77
N ARG A 37 -4.03 -7.40 19.09
CA ARG A 37 -5.27 -7.35 18.28
C ARG A 37 -6.53 -6.97 19.07
N ASN A 38 -6.55 -7.26 20.36
CA ASN A 38 -7.66 -6.93 21.26
C ASN A 38 -7.49 -5.57 21.96
N GLY A 39 -6.39 -4.85 21.72
CA GLY A 39 -6.08 -3.59 22.42
C GLY A 39 -5.65 -3.77 23.89
N GLU A 40 -5.52 -5.01 24.37
CA GLU A 40 -5.07 -5.35 25.72
C GLU A 40 -3.56 -5.10 25.93
N ARG A 41 -2.84 -4.87 24.83
CA ARG A 41 -1.44 -4.46 24.81
C ARG A 41 -1.22 -3.47 23.67
N LYS A 42 -0.64 -2.32 24.00
CA LYS A 42 -0.21 -1.30 23.03
C LYS A 42 0.91 -1.82 22.10
N PHE A 43 0.86 -1.45 20.83
CA PHE A 43 1.87 -1.80 19.82
C PHE A 43 3.26 -1.30 20.23
N GLU A 44 3.34 -0.10 20.79
CA GLU A 44 4.55 0.59 21.24
C GLU A 44 5.29 -0.17 22.36
N ASN A 45 4.62 -1.13 23.00
CA ASN A 45 5.24 -2.03 23.98
C ASN A 45 5.89 -3.27 23.33
N LEU A 46 6.00 -3.34 22.00
CA LEU A 46 6.77 -4.34 21.29
C LEU A 46 8.26 -4.10 21.46
N THR A 47 9.00 -5.17 21.69
CA THR A 47 10.46 -5.11 21.67
C THR A 47 10.93 -4.87 20.24
N ILE A 48 12.01 -4.10 20.08
CA ILE A 48 12.66 -3.89 18.77
C ILE A 48 12.92 -5.22 18.07
N GLU A 49 13.47 -6.22 18.77
CA GLU A 49 13.73 -7.57 18.21
C GLU A 49 12.49 -8.20 17.54
N THR A 50 11.32 -8.06 18.15
CA THR A 50 10.06 -8.55 17.56
C THR A 50 9.73 -7.78 16.28
N ALA A 51 9.85 -6.45 16.30
CA ALA A 51 9.61 -5.64 15.11
C ALA A 51 10.62 -5.95 13.98
N MET A 52 11.88 -6.23 14.30
CA MET A 52 12.89 -6.67 13.33
C MET A 52 12.50 -7.99 12.65
N LYS A 53 11.96 -8.95 13.42
CA LYS A 53 11.50 -10.25 12.88
C LYS A 53 10.34 -10.09 11.91
N VAL A 54 9.34 -9.28 12.26
CA VAL A 54 8.22 -8.99 11.36
C VAL A 54 8.70 -8.23 10.12
N GLN A 55 9.54 -7.21 10.29
CA GLN A 55 10.08 -6.44 9.17
C GLN A 55 10.85 -7.31 8.20
N LYS A 56 11.74 -8.17 8.69
CA LYS A 56 12.48 -9.11 7.83
C LYS A 56 11.52 -10.03 7.06
N TRP A 57 10.49 -10.54 7.72
CA TRP A 57 9.49 -11.39 7.07
C TRP A 57 8.73 -10.66 5.96
N ILE A 58 8.43 -9.37 6.14
CA ILE A 58 7.89 -8.49 5.09
C ILE A 58 8.90 -8.32 3.95
N ASP A 59 10.15 -7.98 4.27
CA ASP A 59 11.22 -7.74 3.28
C ASP A 59 11.53 -8.99 2.45
N ASP A 60 11.33 -10.18 3.03
CA ASP A 60 11.46 -11.48 2.36
C ASP A 60 10.28 -11.79 1.40
N GLY A 61 9.32 -10.86 1.25
CA GLY A 61 8.21 -10.95 0.29
C GLY A 61 7.01 -11.77 0.76
N ASN A 62 6.90 -12.06 2.07
CA ASN A 62 5.80 -12.87 2.60
C ASN A 62 4.50 -12.08 2.82
N TYR A 63 4.52 -10.77 2.62
CA TYR A 63 3.34 -9.92 2.70
C TYR A 63 3.50 -8.68 1.83
N THR A 64 2.46 -8.38 1.04
CA THR A 64 2.41 -7.21 0.16
C THR A 64 1.41 -6.20 0.70
N PHE A 65 1.75 -4.92 0.59
CA PHE A 65 0.86 -3.82 0.90
C PHE A 65 0.28 -3.29 -0.40
N SER A 66 -1.05 -3.30 -0.51
CA SER A 66 -1.75 -2.83 -1.69
C SER A 66 -2.50 -1.53 -1.42
N TYR A 67 -2.84 -0.84 -2.50
CA TYR A 67 -3.74 0.30 -2.52
C TYR A 67 -4.84 0.02 -3.53
N ASP A 68 -6.08 0.27 -3.14
CA ASP A 68 -7.21 -0.02 -4.00
C ASP A 68 -7.28 1.01 -5.13
N TYR A 69 -6.80 0.59 -6.29
CA TYR A 69 -6.90 1.33 -7.55
C TYR A 69 -7.97 0.74 -8.47
N SER A 70 -8.85 -0.13 -7.98
CA SER A 70 -9.74 -0.92 -8.84
C SER A 70 -10.61 -0.05 -9.74
N GLU A 71 -11.15 1.06 -9.20
CA GLU A 71 -11.94 2.03 -9.97
C GLU A 71 -11.07 2.77 -11.00
N LEU A 72 -9.97 3.40 -10.56
CA LEU A 72 -9.07 4.15 -11.45
C LEU A 72 -8.45 3.28 -12.57
N ILE A 73 -8.14 2.02 -12.29
CA ILE A 73 -7.64 1.07 -13.28
C ILE A 73 -8.74 0.76 -14.30
N GLN A 74 -9.95 0.47 -13.83
CA GLN A 74 -11.08 0.13 -14.69
C GLN A 74 -11.38 1.26 -15.67
N ASP A 75 -11.46 2.49 -15.16
CA ASP A 75 -11.77 3.68 -15.96
C ASP A 75 -10.65 3.95 -16.97
N LEU A 76 -9.39 3.96 -16.53
CA LEU A 76 -8.26 4.22 -17.41
C LEU A 76 -8.09 3.14 -18.51
N GLU A 77 -8.32 1.87 -18.18
CA GLU A 77 -8.29 0.80 -19.19
C GLU A 77 -9.40 0.95 -20.23
N ALA A 78 -10.61 1.38 -19.82
CA ALA A 78 -11.70 1.65 -20.74
C ALA A 78 -11.35 2.82 -21.68
N ASP A 79 -10.82 3.91 -21.14
CA ASP A 79 -10.43 5.10 -21.92
C ASP A 79 -9.32 4.79 -22.93
N ILE A 80 -8.31 3.99 -22.52
CA ILE A 80 -7.25 3.53 -23.43
C ILE A 80 -7.85 2.69 -24.56
N ALA A 81 -8.78 1.79 -24.25
CA ALA A 81 -9.41 0.93 -25.25
C ALA A 81 -10.30 1.73 -26.24
N GLU A 82 -10.92 2.81 -25.78
CA GLU A 82 -11.72 3.73 -26.60
C GLU A 82 -10.86 4.76 -27.35
N GLY A 83 -9.56 4.83 -27.07
CA GLY A 83 -8.63 5.79 -27.70
C GLY A 83 -8.84 7.22 -27.19
N LEU A 84 -9.30 7.37 -25.96
CA LEU A 84 -9.58 8.65 -25.30
C LEU A 84 -8.35 9.23 -24.56
N THR A 85 -7.27 8.46 -24.44
CA THR A 85 -6.03 8.88 -23.77
C THR A 85 -4.92 9.21 -24.76
N ASP A 86 -4.09 10.20 -24.41
CA ASP A 86 -2.83 10.48 -25.09
C ASP A 86 -1.64 9.68 -24.48
N ASP A 87 -0.42 9.92 -24.98
CA ASP A 87 0.84 9.34 -24.47
C ASP A 87 1.10 9.67 -22.98
N TYR A 88 0.50 10.76 -22.47
CA TYR A 88 0.72 11.27 -21.13
C TYR A 88 -0.59 11.60 -20.43
N LEU A 89 -0.61 11.41 -19.11
CA LEU A 89 -1.62 11.89 -18.20
C LEU A 89 -1.02 12.92 -17.23
N PHE A 90 -1.89 13.70 -16.61
CA PHE A 90 -1.56 14.58 -15.49
C PHE A 90 -2.14 13.98 -14.22
N ILE A 91 -1.32 13.33 -13.40
CA ILE A 91 -1.81 12.59 -12.23
C ILE A 91 -1.72 13.43 -10.96
N VAL A 92 -2.73 13.30 -10.10
CA VAL A 92 -2.80 13.93 -8.78
C VAL A 92 -2.36 12.91 -7.74
N ARG A 93 -1.43 13.33 -6.87
CA ARG A 93 -0.90 12.51 -5.79
C ARG A 93 -1.61 12.85 -4.47
N GLY A 94 -2.02 11.82 -3.76
CA GLY A 94 -2.58 11.96 -2.41
C GLY A 94 -1.51 12.18 -1.33
N ASP A 95 -1.95 12.11 -0.09
CA ASP A 95 -1.05 12.16 1.07
C ASP A 95 -0.08 10.98 1.10
N TYR A 96 1.07 11.17 1.75
CA TYR A 96 2.07 10.12 1.90
C TYR A 96 1.49 8.91 2.64
N ASN A 97 1.44 7.77 1.94
CA ASN A 97 1.01 6.51 2.51
C ASN A 97 2.23 5.76 3.07
N GLU A 98 2.32 5.66 4.38
CA GLU A 98 3.46 5.00 5.05
C GLU A 98 3.57 3.50 4.73
N ALA A 99 2.47 2.82 4.45
CA ALA A 99 2.47 1.40 4.10
C ALA A 99 3.00 1.16 2.68
N LEU A 100 2.71 2.06 1.74
CA LEU A 100 3.29 2.04 0.39
C LEU A 100 4.68 2.67 0.33
N GLU A 101 5.00 3.53 1.31
CA GLU A 101 6.18 4.39 1.35
C GLU A 101 6.24 5.42 0.20
N LYS A 102 5.08 5.81 -0.33
CA LYS A 102 4.92 6.81 -1.40
C LYS A 102 3.55 7.48 -1.34
N CYS A 103 3.38 8.57 -2.09
CA CYS A 103 2.09 9.20 -2.33
C CYS A 103 1.34 8.42 -3.43
N PRO A 104 0.19 7.79 -3.14
CA PRO A 104 -0.57 7.06 -4.14
C PRO A 104 -1.18 8.03 -5.17
N ILE A 105 -1.55 7.49 -6.33
CA ILE A 105 -2.33 8.24 -7.32
C ILE A 105 -3.77 8.30 -6.81
N ILE A 106 -4.37 9.48 -6.79
CA ILE A 106 -5.77 9.63 -6.35
C ILE A 106 -6.68 10.10 -7.48
N ASP A 107 -6.11 10.72 -8.51
CA ASP A 107 -6.84 11.20 -9.68
C ASP A 107 -5.91 11.36 -10.88
N TYR A 108 -6.47 11.57 -12.06
CA TYR A 108 -5.75 11.91 -13.29
C TYR A 108 -6.59 12.75 -14.26
N TYR A 109 -5.91 13.59 -15.05
CA TYR A 109 -6.48 14.37 -16.14
C TYR A 109 -5.81 14.03 -17.47
N TYR A 110 -6.55 14.14 -18.58
CA TYR A 110 -6.02 13.88 -19.92
C TYR A 110 -5.24 15.08 -20.47
N SER A 111 -5.62 16.29 -20.07
CA SER A 111 -5.01 17.53 -20.53
C SER A 111 -4.68 18.48 -19.38
N LYS A 112 -3.83 19.47 -19.66
CA LYS A 112 -3.45 20.47 -18.67
C LYS A 112 -4.62 21.42 -18.37
N GLU A 113 -5.49 21.62 -19.34
CA GLU A 113 -6.64 22.52 -19.30
C GLU A 113 -7.77 21.99 -18.40
N GLU A 114 -7.77 20.69 -18.11
CA GLU A 114 -8.76 20.02 -17.25
C GLU A 114 -8.38 20.03 -15.76
N ILE A 115 -7.13 20.39 -15.42
CA ILE A 115 -6.65 20.40 -14.03
C ILE A 115 -7.47 21.39 -13.21
N GLU A 116 -8.09 20.91 -12.13
CA GLU A 116 -8.92 21.72 -11.26
C GLU A 116 -8.11 22.77 -10.48
N ASP A 117 -8.74 23.92 -10.20
CA ASP A 117 -8.12 25.01 -9.45
C ASP A 117 -7.76 24.55 -8.01
N GLY A 118 -6.46 24.34 -7.77
CA GLY A 118 -5.94 23.89 -6.47
C GLY A 118 -5.15 22.58 -6.54
N ASP A 119 -5.29 21.84 -7.65
CA ASP A 119 -4.61 20.57 -7.82
C ASP A 119 -3.16 20.72 -8.28
N LEU A 120 -2.32 19.84 -7.76
CA LEU A 120 -0.93 19.70 -8.15
C LEU A 120 -0.77 18.40 -8.91
N ALA A 121 -0.83 18.49 -10.24
CA ALA A 121 -0.71 17.35 -11.13
C ALA A 121 0.70 17.22 -11.75
N GLU A 122 1.21 15.99 -11.81
CA GLU A 122 2.48 15.66 -12.48
C GLU A 122 2.24 14.99 -13.84
N LYS A 123 3.00 15.40 -14.85
CA LYS A 123 2.90 14.81 -16.19
C LYS A 123 3.68 13.49 -16.26
N VAL A 124 2.98 12.38 -16.49
CA VAL A 124 3.53 11.02 -16.50
C VAL A 124 3.04 10.26 -17.72
N LEU A 125 3.83 9.30 -18.22
CA LEU A 125 3.41 8.43 -19.32
C LEU A 125 2.20 7.59 -18.92
N THR A 126 1.17 7.53 -19.78
CA THR A 126 -0.08 6.79 -19.53
C THR A 126 0.19 5.33 -19.15
N GLU A 127 1.10 4.66 -19.88
CA GLU A 127 1.52 3.29 -19.58
C GLU A 127 2.17 3.16 -18.19
N ALA A 128 2.99 4.15 -17.78
CA ALA A 128 3.65 4.13 -16.48
C ALA A 128 2.65 4.30 -15.33
N VAL A 129 1.63 5.16 -15.51
CA VAL A 129 0.52 5.35 -14.55
C VAL A 129 -0.22 4.03 -14.34
N LEU A 130 -0.66 3.39 -15.44
CA LEU A 130 -1.39 2.13 -15.36
C LEU A 130 -0.56 1.01 -14.73
N ASN A 131 0.73 0.92 -15.08
CA ASN A 131 1.64 -0.06 -14.50
C ASN A 131 1.85 0.16 -13.00
N GLU A 132 2.00 1.41 -12.55
CA GLU A 132 2.11 1.73 -11.12
C GLU A 132 0.84 1.29 -10.37
N MET A 133 -0.34 1.68 -10.87
CA MET A 133 -1.62 1.31 -10.26
C MET A 133 -1.77 -0.21 -10.18
N LYS A 134 -1.49 -0.94 -11.27
CA LYS A 134 -1.59 -2.41 -11.29
C LYS A 134 -0.63 -3.10 -10.34
N GLN A 135 0.61 -2.59 -10.26
CA GLN A 135 1.61 -3.15 -9.36
C GLN A 135 1.17 -3.00 -7.90
N ASP A 136 0.68 -1.83 -7.53
CA ASP A 136 0.25 -1.51 -6.16
C ASP A 136 -1.14 -2.07 -5.82
N ASN A 137 -2.00 -2.32 -6.81
CA ASN A 137 -3.33 -2.92 -6.58
C ASN A 137 -3.25 -4.43 -6.38
N SER A 138 -2.09 -5.04 -6.63
CA SER A 138 -1.93 -6.48 -6.55
C SER A 138 -2.10 -6.99 -5.11
N ILE A 139 -3.07 -7.88 -4.91
CA ILE A 139 -3.23 -8.69 -3.69
C ILE A 139 -2.65 -10.06 -4.03
N LEU A 140 -1.53 -10.41 -3.41
CA LEU A 140 -0.95 -11.77 -3.45
C LEU A 140 -1.50 -12.64 -2.32
#